data_AF-A0A0R2P772-F1
#
_entry.id   AF-A0A0R2P772-F1
#
_cell.length_a   1.000
_cell.length_b   1.000
_cell.length_c   1.000
_cell.angle_alpha   90.00
_cell.angle_beta   90.00
_cell.angle_gamma   90.00
#
_symmetry.space_group_name_H-M   'P 1'
#
loop_
_entity.id
_entity.type
_entity.pdbx_description
1 polymer ?
#
loop_
_entity_poly.entity_id
_entity_poly.type
_entity_poly.pdbx_seq_one_letter_code
_entity_poly.pdbx_strand_id
1 'polypeptide(L)'
;SLVYQTEKFLKDNAEKLNEGEAATIKVEVESAMAELKKLLEGADYASIKSATTKLSEVSQQLGAALYAANASSAEAPKGDDGVEDAEIIDESK
;
A
#
# COMPACT_ATOMS: atom_id res chain seq x y z
N SER A 1 -12.01 7.39 -8.70
CA SER A 1 -11.72 5.99 -9.06
C SER A 1 -10.55 5.51 -8.23
N LEU A 2 -10.55 4.23 -7.82
CA LEU A 2 -9.44 3.61 -7.08
C LEU A 2 -8.11 3.78 -7.83
N VAL A 3 -8.09 3.51 -9.14
CA VAL A 3 -6.93 3.70 -10.02
C VAL A 3 -6.31 5.09 -9.86
N TYR A 4 -7.11 6.15 -9.93
CA TYR A 4 -6.62 7.52 -9.81
C TYR A 4 -6.03 7.83 -8.43
N GLN A 5 -6.66 7.34 -7.37
CA GLN A 5 -6.15 7.54 -6.01
C GLN A 5 -4.82 6.81 -5.82
N THR A 6 -4.71 5.59 -6.33
CA THR A 6 -3.48 4.81 -6.31
C THR A 6 -2.38 5.48 -7.14
N GLU A 7 -2.66 5.98 -8.36
CA GLU A 7 -1.69 6.74 -9.16
C GLU A 7 -1.17 7.99 -8.45
N LYS A 8 -2.07 8.72 -7.77
CA LYS A 8 -1.68 9.87 -6.96
C LYS A 8 -0.78 9.45 -5.81
N PHE A 9 -1.15 8.39 -5.09
CA PHE A 9 -0.35 7.85 -3.99
C PHE A 9 1.06 7.44 -4.46
N LEU A 10 1.18 6.76 -5.60
CA LEU A 10 2.48 6.38 -6.17
C LEU A 10 3.34 7.61 -6.50
N LYS A 11 2.74 8.64 -7.09
CA LYS A 11 3.45 9.88 -7.44
C LYS A 11 3.91 10.65 -6.20
N ASP A 12 3.03 10.79 -5.21
CA ASP A 12 3.31 11.54 -3.99
C ASP A 12 4.41 10.88 -3.14
N ASN A 13 4.61 9.57 -3.28
CA ASN A 13 5.59 8.80 -2.52
C ASN A 13 6.72 8.21 -3.39
N ALA A 14 6.87 8.66 -4.63
CA ALA A 14 7.70 8.02 -5.65
C ALA A 14 9.15 7.76 -5.18
N GLU A 15 9.74 8.69 -4.43
CA GLU A 15 11.09 8.55 -3.88
C GLU A 15 11.20 7.34 -2.94
N LYS A 16 10.30 7.26 -1.95
CA LYS A 16 10.28 6.18 -0.94
C LYS A 16 9.85 4.83 -1.51
N LEU A 17 9.06 4.84 -2.58
CA LEU A 17 8.55 3.62 -3.23
C LEU A 17 9.54 2.99 -4.20
N ASN A 18 10.74 3.55 -4.37
CA ASN A 18 11.80 2.95 -5.20
C ASN A 18 12.83 2.17 -4.36
N GLU A 19 12.58 1.99 -3.07
CA GLU A 19 13.49 1.35 -2.14
C GLU A 19 12.81 0.18 -1.40
N GLY A 20 13.62 -0.80 -0.98
CA GLY A 20 13.20 -1.90 -0.12
C GLY A 20 12.02 -2.72 -0.65
N GLU A 21 11.17 -3.19 0.27
CA GLU A 21 9.97 -3.97 -0.04
C GLU A 21 8.91 -3.16 -0.82
N ALA A 22 8.85 -1.85 -0.58
CA ALA A 22 7.92 -0.96 -1.27
C ALA A 22 8.16 -0.92 -2.78
N ALA A 23 9.41 -1.07 -3.24
CA ALA A 23 9.73 -1.17 -4.67
C ALA A 23 9.11 -2.39 -5.34
N THR A 24 9.16 -3.55 -4.68
CA THR A 24 8.55 -4.78 -5.20
C THR A 24 7.03 -4.65 -5.25
N ILE A 25 6.41 -4.20 -4.16
CA ILE A 25 4.96 -4.07 -4.08
C ILE A 25 4.47 -3.00 -5.08
N LYS A 26 5.22 -1.92 -5.29
CA LYS A 26 4.89 -0.90 -6.30
C LYS A 26 4.69 -1.50 -7.70
N VAL A 27 5.54 -2.45 -8.11
CA VAL A 27 5.40 -3.14 -9.41
C VAL A 27 4.10 -3.93 -9.48
N GLU A 28 3.71 -4.59 -8.39
CA GLU A 28 2.43 -5.31 -8.30
C GLU A 28 1.23 -4.36 -8.39
N VAL A 29 1.31 -3.20 -7.72
CA VAL A 29 0.29 -2.14 -7.81
C VAL A 29 0.16 -1.63 -9.25
N GLU A 30 1.29 -1.33 -9.91
CA GLU A 30 1.29 -0.87 -11.30
C GLU A 30 0.68 -1.91 -12.25
N SER A 31 1.01 -3.20 -12.05
CA SER A 31 0.43 -4.29 -12.82
C SER A 31 -1.08 -4.45 -12.58
N ALA A 32 -1.54 -4.39 -11.33
CA ALA A 32 -2.96 -4.49 -11.00
C ALA A 32 -3.77 -3.31 -11.56
N MET A 33 -3.19 -2.10 -11.57
CA MET A 33 -3.81 -0.94 -12.22
C MET A 33 -3.92 -1.13 -13.73
N ALA A 34 -2.86 -1.62 -14.39
CA ALA A 34 -2.88 -1.86 -15.83
C ALA A 34 -3.93 -2.93 -16.21
N GLU A 35 -4.01 -4.01 -15.43
CA GLU A 35 -5.02 -5.06 -15.58
C GLU A 35 -6.44 -4.49 -15.42
N LEU A 36 -6.70 -3.73 -14.35
CA LEU A 36 -8.01 -3.12 -14.12
C LEU A 36 -8.39 -2.13 -15.24
N LYS A 37 -7.45 -1.28 -15.69
CA LYS A 37 -7.69 -0.36 -16.82
C LYS A 37 -8.11 -1.09 -18.08
N LYS A 38 -7.42 -2.19 -18.42
CA LYS A 38 -7.75 -3.02 -19.58
C LYS A 38 -9.13 -3.67 -19.45
N LEU A 39 -9.47 -4.20 -18.27
CA LEU A 39 -10.77 -4.81 -18.03
C LEU A 39 -11.93 -3.81 -18.13
N LEU A 40 -11.70 -2.55 -17.74
CA LEU A 40 -12.67 -1.46 -17.84
C LEU A 40 -12.98 -1.06 -19.29
N GLU A 41 -12.19 -1.49 -20.28
CA GLU A 41 -12.50 -1.31 -21.71
C GLU A 41 -13.59 -2.29 -22.19
N GLY A 42 -13.84 -3.35 -21.43
CA GLY A 42 -14.85 -4.37 -21.71
C GLY A 42 -16.03 -4.36 -20.74
N ALA A 43 -16.81 -5.45 -20.77
CA ALA A 43 -18.00 -5.63 -19.93
C ALA A 43 -17.91 -6.88 -19.03
N ASP A 44 -16.71 -7.38 -18.75
CA ASP A 44 -16.51 -8.49 -17.80
C ASP A 44 -16.53 -7.97 -16.35
N TYR A 45 -17.74 -7.74 -15.84
CA TYR A 45 -17.95 -7.19 -14.50
C TYR A 45 -17.39 -8.07 -13.37
N ALA A 46 -17.33 -9.40 -13.58
CA ALA A 46 -16.75 -10.31 -12.60
C ALA A 46 -15.23 -10.09 -12.49
N SER A 47 -14.56 -10.04 -13.63
CA SER A 47 -13.12 -9.75 -13.69
C SER A 47 -12.81 -8.33 -13.20
N ILE A 48 -13.62 -7.33 -13.56
CA ILE A 48 -13.46 -5.94 -13.06
C ILE A 48 -13.54 -5.91 -11.53
N LYS A 49 -14.50 -6.64 -10.93
CA LYS A 49 -14.64 -6.71 -9.47
C LYS A 49 -13.42 -7.36 -8.83
N SER A 50 -12.96 -8.48 -9.37
CA SER A 50 -11.76 -9.17 -8.88
C SER A 50 -10.51 -8.29 -8.98
N ALA A 51 -10.28 -7.63 -10.12
CA ALA A 51 -9.16 -6.73 -10.32
C ALA A 51 -9.23 -5.48 -9.42
N THR A 52 -10.44 -5.00 -9.11
CA THR A 52 -10.65 -3.90 -8.16
C THR A 52 -10.26 -4.32 -6.74
N THR A 53 -10.69 -5.51 -6.30
CA THR A 53 -10.29 -6.08 -5.00
C THR A 53 -8.78 -6.25 -4.92
N LYS A 54 -8.18 -6.87 -5.95
CA LYS A 54 -6.74 -7.06 -6.04
C LYS A 54 -6.00 -5.72 -5.93
N LEU A 55 -6.39 -4.71 -6.70
CA LEU A 55 -5.80 -3.37 -6.64
C LEU A 55 -5.91 -2.75 -5.24
N SER A 56 -7.03 -2.94 -4.56
CA SER A 56 -7.23 -2.45 -3.20
C SER A 56 -6.28 -3.13 -2.21
N GLU A 57 -6.13 -4.45 -2.30
CA GLU A 57 -5.26 -5.24 -1.42
C GLU A 57 -3.79 -4.84 -1.60
N VAL A 58 -3.29 -4.82 -2.84
CA VAL A 58 -1.89 -4.44 -3.09
C VAL A 58 -1.62 -2.97 -2.78
N SER A 59 -2.61 -2.07 -2.92
CA SER A 59 -2.48 -0.67 -2.49
C SER A 59 -2.35 -0.54 -0.97
N GLN A 60 -3.10 -1.36 -0.21
CA GLN A 60 -2.99 -1.38 1.26
C GLN A 60 -1.63 -1.94 1.71
N GLN A 61 -1.15 -3.02 1.08
CA GLN A 61 0.18 -3.57 1.34
C GLN A 61 1.28 -2.53 1.07
N LEU A 62 1.17 -1.77 -0.02
CA LEU A 62 2.13 -0.72 -0.33
C LEU A 62 2.14 0.40 0.73
N GLY A 63 0.95 0.78 1.21
CA GLY A 63 0.82 1.74 2.30
C GLY A 63 1.43 1.24 3.61
N ALA A 64 1.23 -0.04 3.94
CA ALA A 64 1.81 -0.68 5.12
C ALA A 64 3.34 -0.75 5.03
N ALA A 65 3.89 -1.16 3.89
CA ALA A 65 5.34 -1.21 3.66
C ALA A 65 5.97 0.19 3.79
N LEU A 66 5.29 1.21 3.27
CA LEU A 66 5.74 2.59 3.41
C LEU A 66 5.72 3.04 4.87
N TYR A 67 4.67 2.75 5.62
CA TYR A 67 4.59 3.09 7.04
C TYR A 67 5.70 2.40 7.86
N ALA A 68 5.93 1.10 7.63
CA ALA A 68 7.00 0.34 8.25
C ALA A 68 8.40 0.93 7.93
N ALA A 69 8.65 1.30 6.67
CA ALA A 69 9.91 1.94 6.28
C ALA A 69 10.14 3.29 6.98
N ASN A 70 9.09 4.09 7.20
CA ASN A 70 9.20 5.35 7.95
C ASN A 70 9.43 5.10 9.45
N ALA A 71 8.82 4.07 10.04
CA ALA A 71 9.06 3.70 11.43
C ALA A 71 10.52 3.29 11.66
N SER A 72 11.08 2.44 10.78
CA SER A 72 12.50 2.05 10.87
C SER A 72 13.49 3.19 10.60
N SER A 73 13.11 4.21 9.83
CA SER A 73 13.93 5.42 9.63
C SER A 73 13.85 6.43 10.80
N ALA A 74 12.82 6.33 11.65
CA ALA A 74 12.70 7.18 12.84
C ALA A 74 13.58 6.69 14.01
N GLU A 75 14.12 5.47 13.94
CA GLU A 75 15.05 4.90 14.92
C GLU A 75 16.52 5.10 14.52
N ALA A 76 17.01 6.33 14.68
CA ALA A 76 18.42 6.59 14.96
C ALA A 76 18.51 7.43 16.26
N PRO A 77 19.35 7.06 17.23
CA PRO A 77 19.00 7.16 18.64
C PRO A 77 19.16 8.56 19.21
N LYS A 78 18.18 8.99 20.01
CA LYS A 78 18.42 9.85 21.17
C LYS A 78 17.74 9.24 22.37
N GLY A 79 18.55 8.47 23.11
CA GLY A 79 18.47 8.27 24.56
C GLY A 79 17.12 7.96 25.18
N ASP A 80 17.02 6.71 25.66
CA ASP A 80 16.34 6.31 26.89
C ASP A 80 14.79 6.35 26.91
N ASP A 81 14.26 5.17 27.20
CA ASP A 81 12.93 4.87 27.76
C ASP A 81 11.70 4.87 26.83
N GLY A 82 10.92 3.79 26.93
CA GLY A 82 9.58 3.68 26.33
C GLY A 82 9.42 2.61 25.26
N VAL A 83 9.55 1.34 25.65
CA VAL A 83 8.76 0.28 25.01
C VAL A 83 7.29 0.67 25.05
N GLU A 84 6.56 0.57 23.93
CA GLU A 84 5.12 0.33 23.96
C GLU A 84 4.64 -0.17 22.58
N ASP A 85 4.64 -1.50 22.49
CA ASP A 85 3.79 -2.34 21.65
C ASP A 85 2.45 -1.67 21.27
N ALA A 86 2.23 -1.48 19.97
CA ALA A 86 0.91 -1.23 19.43
C ALA A 86 0.11 -2.55 19.30
N GLU A 87 -0.09 -3.25 20.42
CA GLU A 87 -1.13 -4.26 20.63
C GLU A 87 -1.94 -3.86 21.88
N ILE A 88 -2.89 -2.95 21.72
CA ILE A 88 -4.04 -2.86 22.63
C ILE A 88 -5.30 -2.96 21.77
N ILE A 89 -5.73 -4.19 21.57
CA ILE A 89 -7.11 -4.52 21.23
C ILE A 89 -7.90 -4.36 22.54
N ASP A 90 -8.59 -3.24 22.68
CA ASP A 90 -9.49 -2.97 23.81
C ASP A 90 -10.72 -3.88 23.74
N GLU A 91 -10.89 -4.68 24.78
CA GLU A 91 -12.03 -5.55 25.09
C GLU A 91 -13.34 -4.76 25.22
N SER A 92 -14.31 -5.02 24.34
CA SER A 92 -15.72 -4.75 24.65
C SER A 92 -16.38 -6.03 25.16
N LYS A 93 -16.58 -6.08 26.48
CA LYS A 93 -17.36 -7.07 27.22
C LYS A 93 -18.85 -6.79 27.16
#